data_AF-A0A4Y8CC13-F1
#
_entry.id   AF-A0A4Y8CC13-F1
#
_cell.length_a   1.000
_cell.length_b   1.000
_cell.length_c   1.000
_cell.angle_alpha   90.00
_cell.angle_beta   90.00
_cell.angle_gamma   90.00
#
_symmetry.space_group_name_H-M   'P 1'
#
loop_
_entity.id
_entity.type
_entity.pdbx_description
1 polymer ?
#
loop_
_entity_poly.entity_id
_entity_poly.type
_entity_poly.pdbx_seq_one_letter_code
_entity_poly.pdbx_strand_id
1 'polypeptide(L)'
;DKFGKLKFILPAMVVWTISGVSGFFLNDIYAILTSRAIFGMATAFIMTGASALLGDYYSRGGFNRRENALSLQGFFCAVGGAVFISIAGFVSSYSWRYPFLVYGLGILITLMAIIYLFEPRKFKFYNHTKIEAKTNYWQFFPIYFIGFFIMVVYYISPTQLPYYIEEHLGLDPKYIGISMSVSALCYGFFSLSYRYIIKFLSIKTIYVLTLFIVSCSF
;
A
#
# COMPACT_ATOMS: atom_id res chain seq x y z
N ASP A 1 4.95 8.41 19.64
CA ASP A 1 5.67 9.54 18.99
C ASP A 1 6.78 10.20 19.85
N LYS A 2 7.54 9.43 20.66
CA LYS A 2 8.59 10.00 21.53
C LYS A 2 10.03 9.92 20.97
N PHE A 3 10.36 8.90 20.17
CA PHE A 3 11.76 8.57 19.83
C PHE A 3 12.25 8.95 18.42
N GLY A 4 11.44 9.65 17.63
CA GLY A 4 11.81 10.05 16.27
C GLY A 4 11.41 9.01 15.24
N LYS A 5 10.63 9.44 14.24
CA LYS A 5 9.91 8.53 13.33
C LYS A 5 10.87 7.71 12.47
N LEU A 6 11.99 8.31 12.05
CA LEU A 6 13.04 7.64 11.27
C LEU A 6 13.72 6.48 12.00
N LYS A 7 13.83 6.55 13.34
CA LYS A 7 14.44 5.47 14.13
C LYS A 7 13.62 4.19 14.14
N PHE A 8 12.34 4.25 13.75
CA PHE A 8 11.50 3.07 13.56
C PHE A 8 11.36 2.69 12.10
N ILE A 9 11.27 3.68 11.19
CA ILE A 9 11.11 3.43 9.76
C ILE A 9 12.36 2.75 9.18
N LEU A 10 13.57 3.25 9.48
CA LEU A 10 14.79 2.70 8.90
C LEU A 10 15.05 1.23 9.29
N PRO A 11 14.96 0.82 10.58
CA PRO A 11 15.04 -0.59 10.93
C PRO A 11 13.91 -1.42 10.31
N ALA A 12 12.70 -0.89 10.22
CA ALA A 12 11.59 -1.59 9.58
C ALA A 12 11.87 -1.83 8.09
N MET A 13 12.48 -0.89 7.36
CA MET A 13 12.88 -1.07 5.96
C MET A 13 13.96 -2.15 5.80
N VAL A 14 14.92 -2.23 6.73
CA VAL A 14 15.93 -3.31 6.75
C VAL A 14 15.26 -4.67 6.98
N VAL A 15 14.39 -4.77 8.00
CA VAL A 15 13.66 -6.01 8.31
C VAL A 15 12.76 -6.42 7.13
N TRP A 16 12.08 -5.47 6.50
CA TRP A 16 11.24 -5.67 5.32
C TRP A 16 12.04 -6.26 4.16
N THR A 17 13.24 -5.72 3.91
CA THR A 17 14.12 -6.18 2.84
C THR A 17 14.65 -7.60 3.10
N ILE A 18 15.16 -7.86 4.31
CA ILE A 18 15.72 -9.17 4.68
C ILE A 18 14.62 -10.24 4.67
N SER A 19 13.48 -9.96 5.29
CA SER A 19 12.34 -10.90 5.32
C SER A 19 11.78 -11.17 3.92
N GLY A 20 11.70 -10.14 3.07
CA GLY A 20 11.26 -10.30 1.68
C GLY A 20 12.19 -11.19 0.85
N VAL A 21 13.50 -10.92 0.87
CA VAL A 21 14.49 -11.70 0.10
C VAL A 21 14.63 -13.12 0.64
N SER A 22 14.46 -13.32 1.95
CA SER A 22 14.63 -14.64 2.59
C SER A 22 13.78 -15.73 1.93
N GLY A 23 12.58 -15.41 1.44
CA GLY A 23 11.69 -16.38 0.80
C GLY A 23 12.26 -17.06 -0.46
N PHE A 24 13.30 -16.51 -1.09
CA PHE A 24 14.03 -17.19 -2.17
C PHE A 24 14.81 -18.41 -1.66
N PHE A 25 15.38 -18.33 -0.46
CA PHE A 25 16.27 -19.34 0.11
C PHE A 25 15.53 -20.38 0.97
N LEU A 26 14.29 -20.08 1.37
CA LEU A 26 13.50 -20.95 2.23
C LEU A 26 12.87 -22.10 1.44
N ASN A 27 13.03 -23.31 1.95
CA ASN A 27 12.47 -24.54 1.37
C ASN A 27 11.25 -25.06 2.15
N ASP A 28 11.07 -24.63 3.40
CA ASP A 28 9.98 -25.08 4.27
C ASP A 28 8.83 -24.08 4.27
N ILE A 29 7.60 -24.59 4.21
CA ILE A 29 6.38 -23.77 4.13
C ILE A 29 6.16 -22.96 5.41
N TYR A 30 6.46 -23.52 6.59
CA TYR A 30 6.32 -22.79 7.84
C TYR A 30 7.36 -21.67 7.96
N ALA A 31 8.58 -21.91 7.47
CA ALA A 31 9.59 -20.86 7.38
C ALA A 31 9.15 -19.72 6.43
N ILE A 32 8.56 -20.04 5.28
CA ILE A 32 8.01 -19.04 4.34
C ILE A 32 6.87 -18.24 5.00
N LEU A 33 5.96 -18.91 5.71
CA LEU A 33 4.87 -18.22 6.42
C LEU A 33 5.41 -17.29 7.52
N THR A 34 6.42 -17.72 8.25
CA THR A 34 7.07 -16.91 9.30
C THR A 34 7.74 -15.67 8.71
N SER A 35 8.47 -15.82 7.59
CA SER A 35 9.08 -14.67 6.92
C SER A 35 8.02 -13.70 6.39
N ARG A 36 6.87 -14.20 5.91
CA ARG A 36 5.74 -13.37 5.49
C ARG A 36 5.04 -12.64 6.63
N ALA A 37 4.92 -13.26 7.81
CA ALA A 37 4.41 -12.59 8.99
C ALA A 37 5.33 -11.41 9.40
N ILE A 38 6.65 -11.64 9.42
CA ILE A 38 7.65 -10.60 9.72
C ILE A 38 7.61 -9.47 8.67
N PHE A 39 7.54 -9.84 7.39
CA PHE A 39 7.42 -8.90 6.28
C PHE A 39 6.16 -8.03 6.39
N GLY A 40 5.03 -8.62 6.75
CA GLY A 40 3.76 -7.92 6.98
C GLY A 40 3.86 -6.91 8.13
N MET A 41 4.45 -7.31 9.26
CA MET A 41 4.70 -6.40 10.39
C MET A 41 5.57 -5.22 9.97
N ALA A 42 6.68 -5.47 9.28
CA ALA A 42 7.56 -4.42 8.79
C ALA A 42 6.84 -3.47 7.81
N THR A 43 6.00 -4.02 6.92
CA THR A 43 5.19 -3.24 5.97
C THR A 43 4.24 -2.29 6.71
N ALA A 44 3.58 -2.74 7.78
CA ALA A 44 2.68 -1.91 8.57
C ALA A 44 3.40 -0.71 9.22
N PHE A 45 4.61 -0.93 9.76
CA PHE A 45 5.45 0.14 10.29
C PHE A 45 5.86 1.15 9.21
N ILE A 46 6.27 0.66 8.04
CA ILE A 46 6.69 1.52 6.92
C ILE A 46 5.51 2.35 6.42
N MET A 47 4.34 1.75 6.16
CA MET A 47 3.15 2.46 5.68
C MET A 47 2.72 3.55 6.66
N THR A 48 2.60 3.19 7.94
CA THR A 48 2.18 4.13 8.99
C THR A 48 3.19 5.26 9.16
N GLY A 49 4.48 4.91 9.22
CA GLY A 49 5.57 5.86 9.39
C GLY A 49 5.74 6.81 8.19
N ALA A 50 5.68 6.29 6.96
CA ALA A 50 5.81 7.07 5.75
C ALA A 50 4.67 8.09 5.61
N SER A 51 3.42 7.67 5.82
CA SER A 51 2.28 8.59 5.77
C SER A 51 2.33 9.65 6.88
N ALA A 52 2.81 9.27 8.08
CA ALA A 52 3.01 10.23 9.17
C ALA A 52 4.13 11.25 8.85
N LEU A 53 5.24 10.79 8.27
CA LEU A 53 6.37 11.65 7.90
C LEU A 53 5.99 12.62 6.76
N LEU A 54 5.24 12.13 5.78
CA LEU A 54 4.69 12.95 4.71
C LEU A 54 3.75 14.03 5.26
N GLY A 55 2.92 13.67 6.25
CA GLY A 55 2.07 14.62 6.98
C GLY A 55 2.89 15.73 7.64
N ASP A 56 3.99 15.40 8.30
CA ASP A 56 4.87 16.37 8.98
C ASP A 56 5.60 17.28 7.98
N TYR A 57 6.12 16.73 6.87
CA TYR A 57 6.83 17.51 5.85
C TYR A 57 5.94 18.56 5.19
N TYR A 58 4.68 18.24 4.95
CA TYR A 58 3.74 19.13 4.26
C TYR A 58 2.79 19.90 5.19
N SER A 59 2.93 19.77 6.52
CA SER A 59 2.06 20.42 7.51
C SER A 59 2.04 21.96 7.45
N ARG A 60 3.09 22.61 6.93
CA ARG A 60 3.17 24.08 6.79
C ARG A 60 2.65 24.64 5.47
N GLY A 61 2.30 23.79 4.50
CA GLY A 61 2.02 24.20 3.12
C GLY A 61 0.55 24.45 2.76
N GLY A 62 -0.37 24.36 3.73
CA GLY A 62 -1.82 24.38 3.50
C GLY A 62 -2.39 23.01 3.08
N PHE A 63 -3.71 22.86 3.20
CA PHE A 63 -4.44 21.60 2.95
C PHE A 63 -4.13 21.00 1.56
N ASN A 64 -4.12 21.85 0.52
CA ASN A 64 -3.90 21.44 -0.87
C ASN A 64 -2.51 20.82 -1.10
N ARG A 65 -1.48 21.22 -0.36
CA ARG A 65 -0.11 20.73 -0.57
C ARG A 65 0.10 19.33 0.02
N ARG A 66 -0.55 19.05 1.17
CA ARG A 66 -0.59 17.72 1.78
C ARG A 66 -1.40 16.74 0.94
N GLU A 67 -2.57 17.15 0.47
CA GLU A 67 -3.41 16.31 -0.40
C GLU A 67 -2.69 15.95 -1.70
N ASN A 68 -1.99 16.93 -2.32
CA ASN A 68 -1.19 16.68 -3.51
C ASN A 68 0.01 15.75 -3.26
N ALA A 69 0.65 15.84 -2.09
CA ALA A 69 1.72 14.92 -1.72
C ALA A 69 1.20 13.49 -1.51
N LEU A 70 0.03 13.33 -0.87
CA LEU A 70 -0.61 12.03 -0.66
C LEU A 70 -1.09 11.40 -1.98
N SER A 71 -1.66 12.19 -2.90
CA SER A 71 -2.06 11.69 -4.21
C SER A 71 -0.85 11.27 -5.05
N LEU A 72 0.27 11.99 -4.95
CA LEU A 72 1.53 11.61 -5.60
C LEU A 72 2.12 10.34 -4.99
N GLN A 73 2.09 10.18 -3.66
CA GLN A 73 2.46 8.92 -3.00
C GLN A 73 1.60 7.76 -3.52
N GLY A 74 0.28 7.95 -3.60
CA GLY A 74 -0.65 6.96 -4.16
C GLY A 74 -0.32 6.58 -5.60
N PHE A 75 0.02 7.57 -6.44
CA PHE A 75 0.44 7.33 -7.82
C PHE A 75 1.73 6.50 -7.90
N PHE A 76 2.76 6.84 -7.13
CA PHE A 76 4.01 6.05 -7.10
C PHE A 76 3.78 4.63 -6.57
N CYS A 77 2.92 4.46 -5.56
CA CYS A 77 2.51 3.13 -5.09
C CYS A 77 1.82 2.32 -6.19
N ALA A 78 0.94 2.96 -6.97
CA ALA A 78 0.20 2.33 -8.06
C ALA A 78 1.11 1.91 -9.22
N VAL A 79 1.93 2.84 -9.72
CA VAL A 79 2.86 2.59 -10.83
C VAL A 79 3.94 1.60 -10.41
N GLY A 80 4.53 1.78 -9.23
CA GLY A 80 5.49 0.83 -8.67
C GLY A 80 4.87 -0.56 -8.52
N GLY A 81 3.66 -0.65 -7.96
CA GLY A 81 2.89 -1.89 -7.87
C GLY A 81 2.69 -2.55 -9.24
N ALA A 82 2.21 -1.80 -10.24
CA ALA A 82 2.00 -2.32 -11.59
C ALA A 82 3.30 -2.87 -12.21
N VAL A 83 4.39 -2.12 -12.14
CA VAL A 83 5.70 -2.52 -12.69
C VAL A 83 6.23 -3.77 -11.97
N PHE A 84 6.23 -3.77 -10.63
CA PHE A 84 6.76 -4.90 -9.87
C PHE A 84 5.89 -6.16 -9.98
N ILE A 85 4.56 -6.03 -10.05
CA ILE A 85 3.65 -7.16 -10.29
C ILE A 85 3.88 -7.77 -11.67
N SER A 86 4.07 -6.94 -12.71
CA SER A 86 4.39 -7.41 -14.06
C SER A 86 5.73 -8.15 -14.10
N ILE A 87 6.77 -7.58 -13.48
CA ILE A 87 8.09 -8.23 -13.38
C ILE A 87 7.97 -9.54 -12.60
N ALA A 88 7.25 -9.54 -11.47
CA ALA A 88 7.05 -10.73 -10.65
C ALA A 88 6.33 -11.83 -11.42
N GLY A 89 5.27 -11.52 -12.17
CA GLY A 89 4.54 -12.51 -12.99
C GLY A 89 5.37 -13.07 -14.16
N PHE A 90 6.21 -12.25 -14.78
CA PHE A 90 7.15 -12.74 -15.79
C PHE A 90 8.20 -13.67 -15.17
N VAL A 91 8.80 -13.25 -14.06
CA VAL A 91 9.87 -13.98 -13.39
C VAL A 91 9.37 -15.25 -12.71
N SER A 92 8.11 -15.28 -12.25
CA SER A 92 7.47 -16.47 -11.67
C SER A 92 7.27 -17.59 -12.69
N SER A 93 7.20 -17.28 -13.98
CA SER A 93 7.09 -18.30 -15.05
C SER A 93 8.31 -19.23 -15.12
N TYR A 94 9.48 -18.77 -14.67
CA TYR A 94 10.69 -19.59 -14.59
C TYR A 94 10.76 -20.38 -13.29
N SER A 95 10.52 -19.71 -12.17
CA SER A 95 10.40 -20.33 -10.85
C SER A 95 9.65 -19.41 -9.90
N TRP A 96 8.78 -19.99 -9.09
CA TRP A 96 8.02 -19.28 -8.04
C TRP A 96 8.92 -18.58 -7.00
N ARG A 97 10.20 -18.94 -6.91
CA ARG A 97 11.16 -18.34 -5.96
C ARG A 97 11.72 -17.00 -6.43
N TYR A 98 11.93 -16.83 -7.73
CA TYR A 98 12.61 -15.64 -8.24
C TYR A 98 11.88 -14.31 -7.96
N PRO A 99 10.53 -14.21 -7.89
CA PRO A 99 9.86 -12.98 -7.49
C PRO A 99 10.29 -12.43 -6.14
N PHE A 100 10.77 -13.28 -5.21
CA PHE A 100 11.26 -12.83 -3.91
C PHE A 100 12.55 -11.99 -4.01
N LEU A 101 13.32 -12.13 -5.09
CA LEU A 101 14.53 -11.32 -5.30
C LEU A 101 14.21 -9.86 -5.60
N VAL A 102 13.00 -9.54 -6.06
CA VAL A 102 12.55 -8.15 -6.29
C VAL A 102 12.60 -7.34 -4.98
N TYR A 103 12.37 -7.99 -3.83
CA TYR A 103 12.50 -7.33 -2.52
C TYR A 103 13.93 -6.88 -2.22
N GLY A 104 14.95 -7.39 -2.94
CA GLY A 104 16.34 -6.93 -2.84
C GLY A 104 16.52 -5.47 -3.25
N LEU A 105 15.63 -4.92 -4.07
CA LEU A 105 15.58 -3.47 -4.35
C LEU A 105 15.33 -2.64 -3.08
N GLY A 106 14.75 -3.26 -2.04
CA GLY A 106 14.62 -2.67 -0.72
C GLY A 106 15.95 -2.20 -0.13
N ILE A 107 17.08 -2.83 -0.48
CA ILE A 107 18.42 -2.39 -0.06
C ILE A 107 18.70 -1.00 -0.63
N LEU A 108 18.51 -0.82 -1.93
CA LEU A 108 18.73 0.46 -2.61
C LEU A 108 17.79 1.55 -2.05
N ILE A 109 16.52 1.22 -1.86
CA ILE A 109 15.52 2.15 -1.32
C ILE A 109 15.87 2.53 0.13
N THR A 110 16.34 1.57 0.94
CA THR A 110 16.78 1.83 2.32
C THR A 110 18.01 2.73 2.34
N LEU A 111 19.00 2.50 1.47
CA LEU A 111 20.17 3.37 1.34
C LEU A 111 19.77 4.80 0.94
N MET A 112 18.88 4.94 -0.05
CA MET A 112 18.36 6.26 -0.42
C MET A 112 17.60 6.91 0.74
N ALA A 113 16.81 6.15 1.51
CA ALA A 113 16.14 6.69 2.68
C ALA A 113 17.11 7.17 3.77
N ILE A 114 18.22 6.46 3.99
CA ILE A 114 19.25 6.90 4.96
C ILE A 114 19.89 8.23 4.52
N ILE A 115 20.12 8.41 3.21
CA ILE A 115 20.79 9.60 2.67
C ILE A 115 19.84 10.80 2.58
N TYR A 116 18.61 10.59 2.10
CA TYR A 116 17.69 11.68 1.73
C TYR A 116 16.63 11.98 2.79
N LEU A 117 16.29 11.01 3.65
CA LEU A 117 15.20 11.17 4.61
C LEU A 117 15.72 11.84 5.89
N PHE A 118 15.18 13.00 6.23
CA PHE A 118 15.61 13.79 7.39
C PHE A 118 14.52 13.80 8.46
N GLU A 119 14.90 13.86 9.73
CA GLU A 119 13.89 13.92 10.78
C GLU A 119 13.26 15.32 10.76
N PRO A 120 11.94 15.46 10.48
CA PRO A 120 11.31 16.76 10.54
C PRO A 120 11.47 17.26 11.98
N ARG A 121 12.00 18.48 12.15
CA ARG A 121 12.17 19.08 13.47
C ARG A 121 10.84 18.99 14.20
N LYS A 122 10.85 18.37 15.39
CA LYS A 122 9.72 18.39 16.31
C LYS A 122 9.40 19.84 16.64
N PHE A 123 8.51 20.45 15.87
CA PHE A 123 7.84 21.63 16.37
C PHE A 123 6.97 21.13 17.52
N LYS A 124 7.27 21.59 18.74
CA LYS A 124 6.31 21.53 19.85
C LYS A 124 5.06 22.24 19.33
N PHE A 125 4.14 21.50 18.75
CA PHE A 125 2.79 22.00 18.58
C PHE A 125 2.29 22.27 20.00
N TYR A 126 2.09 23.56 20.26
CA TYR A 126 1.45 24.11 21.44
C TYR A 126 0.27 23.25 21.84
N ASN A 127 0.13 23.03 23.15
CA ASN A 127 -1.00 22.40 23.83
C ASN A 127 -2.22 22.20 22.93
N HIS A 128 -2.38 20.98 22.41
CA HIS A 128 -3.74 20.50 22.25
C HIS A 128 -4.32 20.48 23.67
N THR A 129 -5.10 21.52 23.99
CA THR A 129 -6.27 21.30 24.81
C THR A 129 -6.90 20.03 24.27
N LYS A 130 -6.80 18.94 25.04
CA LYS A 130 -7.55 17.73 24.78
C LYS A 130 -9.01 18.14 24.87
N ILE A 131 -9.56 18.63 23.77
CA ILE A 131 -10.98 18.53 23.55
C ILE A 131 -11.17 17.05 23.26
N GLU A 132 -11.34 16.28 24.34
CA GLU A 132 -12.03 14.99 24.26
C GLU A 132 -13.46 15.30 23.81
N ALA A 133 -13.62 15.63 22.54
CA ALA A 133 -14.91 15.49 21.89
C ALA A 133 -15.21 13.99 22.02
N LYS A 134 -16.24 13.65 22.81
CA LYS A 134 -16.84 12.32 22.80
C LYS A 134 -17.39 12.10 21.39
N THR A 135 -16.53 11.71 20.46
CA THR A 135 -16.93 11.29 19.13
C THR A 135 -17.72 10.01 19.30
N ASN A 136 -18.98 10.04 18.87
CA ASN A 136 -19.82 8.87 18.96
C ASN A 136 -19.38 7.87 17.88
N TYR A 137 -18.51 6.92 18.25
CA TYR A 137 -17.95 5.92 17.34
C TYR A 137 -19.02 5.11 16.59
N TRP A 138 -20.22 4.97 17.15
CA TRP A 138 -21.35 4.31 16.50
C TRP A 138 -21.80 4.99 15.19
N GLN A 139 -21.60 6.29 15.05
CA GLN A 139 -21.94 7.01 13.81
C GLN A 139 -21.03 6.63 12.64
N PHE A 140 -19.83 6.08 12.92
CA PHE A 140 -18.90 5.62 11.90
C PHE A 140 -19.02 4.12 11.61
N PHE A 141 -19.77 3.38 12.42
CA PHE A 141 -19.97 1.93 12.23
C PHE A 141 -20.41 1.55 10.80
N PRO A 142 -21.39 2.24 10.17
CA PRO A 142 -21.80 1.90 8.80
C PRO A 142 -20.67 2.08 7.78
N ILE A 143 -19.84 3.12 7.96
CA ILE A 143 -18.71 3.42 7.08
C ILE A 143 -17.62 2.36 7.24
N TYR A 144 -17.31 1.96 8.48
CA TYR A 144 -16.35 0.88 8.73
C TYR A 144 -16.85 -0.47 8.23
N PHE A 145 -18.14 -0.76 8.40
CA PHE A 145 -18.77 -1.99 7.91
C PHE A 145 -18.69 -2.07 6.39
N ILE A 146 -19.11 -1.03 5.69
CA ILE A 146 -18.99 -0.95 4.22
C ILE A 146 -17.52 -1.08 3.78
N GLY A 147 -16.61 -0.35 4.45
CA GLY A 147 -15.18 -0.41 4.14
C GLY A 147 -14.58 -1.80 4.33
N PHE A 148 -15.03 -2.55 5.34
CA PHE A 148 -14.64 -3.94 5.56
C PHE A 148 -15.05 -4.83 4.37
N PHE A 149 -16.30 -4.75 3.92
CA PHE A 149 -16.76 -5.53 2.77
C PHE A 149 -16.03 -5.16 1.48
N ILE A 150 -15.80 -3.87 1.23
CA ILE A 150 -15.00 -3.43 0.08
C ILE A 150 -13.60 -4.07 0.13
N MET A 151 -12.96 -4.11 1.31
CA MET A 151 -11.64 -4.71 1.46
C MET A 151 -11.66 -6.23 1.28
N VAL A 152 -12.67 -6.92 1.80
CA VAL A 152 -12.85 -8.37 1.57
C VAL A 152 -12.92 -8.67 0.08
N VAL A 153 -13.80 -7.95 -0.63
CA VAL A 153 -13.97 -8.09 -2.08
C VAL A 153 -12.68 -7.77 -2.83
N TYR A 154 -11.98 -6.70 -2.44
CA TYR A 154 -10.69 -6.32 -3.01
C TYR A 154 -9.63 -7.42 -2.86
N TYR A 155 -9.54 -8.08 -1.70
CA TYR A 155 -8.55 -9.14 -1.46
C TYR A 155 -8.95 -10.51 -2.01
N ILE A 156 -10.23 -10.76 -2.29
CA ILE A 156 -10.65 -11.97 -3.03
C ILE A 156 -10.04 -11.96 -4.44
N SER A 157 -10.07 -10.83 -5.13
CA SER A 157 -9.54 -10.72 -6.50
C SER A 157 -8.10 -11.26 -6.66
N PRO A 158 -7.07 -10.76 -5.97
CA PRO A 158 -5.70 -11.24 -6.14
C PRO A 158 -5.48 -12.67 -5.64
N THR A 159 -6.37 -13.22 -4.81
CA THR A 159 -6.26 -14.61 -4.32
C THR A 159 -6.86 -15.64 -5.26
N GLN A 160 -7.99 -15.33 -5.91
CA GLN A 160 -8.71 -16.25 -6.79
C GLN A 160 -8.31 -16.12 -8.26
N LEU A 161 -7.88 -14.94 -8.69
CA LEU A 161 -7.53 -14.66 -10.09
C LEU A 161 -6.33 -15.50 -10.59
N PRO A 162 -5.26 -15.74 -9.80
CA PRO A 162 -4.21 -16.70 -10.16
C PRO A 162 -4.76 -18.10 -10.41
N TYR A 163 -5.57 -18.61 -9.48
CA TYR A 163 -6.19 -19.94 -9.54
C TYR A 163 -7.07 -20.08 -10.79
N TYR A 164 -7.88 -19.07 -11.09
CA TYR A 164 -8.75 -19.07 -12.27
C TYR A 164 -7.97 -19.07 -13.59
N ILE A 165 -6.89 -18.29 -13.69
CA ILE A 165 -6.07 -18.22 -14.90
C ILE A 165 -5.30 -19.52 -15.14
N GLU A 166 -4.76 -20.11 -14.08
CA GLU A 166 -3.93 -21.31 -14.19
C GLU A 166 -4.78 -22.58 -14.37
N GLU A 167 -5.84 -22.75 -13.57
CA GLU A 167 -6.62 -23.99 -13.52
C GLU A 167 -7.80 -24.01 -14.51
N HIS A 168 -8.49 -22.88 -14.71
CA HIS A 168 -9.66 -22.83 -15.62
C HIS A 168 -9.30 -22.39 -17.04
N LEU A 169 -8.32 -21.51 -17.21
CA LEU A 169 -7.91 -21.02 -18.53
C LEU A 169 -6.67 -21.74 -19.08
N GLY A 170 -5.90 -22.46 -18.25
CA GLY A 170 -4.68 -23.15 -18.65
C GLY A 170 -3.58 -22.21 -19.16
N LEU A 171 -3.60 -20.95 -18.71
CA LEU A 171 -2.70 -19.90 -19.18
C LEU A 171 -1.47 -19.77 -18.27
N ASP A 172 -0.33 -19.39 -18.87
CA ASP A 172 0.92 -19.20 -18.15
C ASP A 172 0.84 -18.13 -17.04
N PRO A 173 1.64 -18.25 -15.97
CA PRO A 173 1.70 -17.28 -14.85
C PRO A 173 1.97 -15.82 -15.27
N LYS A 174 2.56 -15.61 -16.45
CA LYS A 174 2.78 -14.27 -17.01
C LYS A 174 1.50 -13.47 -17.21
N TYR A 175 0.37 -14.13 -17.49
CA TYR A 175 -0.93 -13.47 -17.67
C TYR A 175 -1.53 -12.99 -16.34
N ILE A 176 -1.20 -13.65 -15.22
CA ILE A 176 -1.58 -13.22 -13.88
C ILE A 176 -0.95 -11.87 -13.57
N GLY A 177 0.36 -11.73 -13.85
CA GLY A 177 1.09 -10.47 -13.68
C GLY A 177 0.49 -9.34 -14.51
N ILE A 178 0.20 -9.58 -15.80
CA ILE A 178 -0.40 -8.57 -16.69
C ILE A 178 -1.79 -8.14 -16.17
N SER A 179 -2.66 -9.10 -15.84
CA SER A 179 -4.03 -8.82 -15.37
C SER A 179 -4.04 -8.01 -14.07
N MET A 180 -3.20 -8.39 -13.10
CA MET A 180 -3.09 -7.66 -11.84
C MET A 180 -2.47 -6.26 -12.01
N SER A 181 -1.54 -6.08 -12.96
CA SER A 181 -0.96 -4.78 -13.27
C SER A 181 -1.96 -3.81 -13.88
N VAL A 182 -2.93 -4.27 -14.68
CA VAL A 182 -4.02 -3.43 -15.20
C VAL A 182 -4.82 -2.81 -14.04
N SER A 183 -5.15 -3.61 -13.03
CA SER A 183 -5.87 -3.14 -11.84
C SER A 183 -5.08 -2.06 -11.08
N ALA A 184 -3.77 -2.26 -10.94
CA ALA A 184 -2.87 -1.28 -10.31
C ALA A 184 -2.76 0.03 -11.11
N LEU A 185 -2.71 -0.04 -12.45
CA LEU A 185 -2.70 1.14 -13.32
C LEU A 185 -4.01 1.92 -13.24
N CYS A 186 -5.15 1.23 -13.26
CA CYS A 186 -6.47 1.84 -13.04
C CYS A 186 -6.50 2.58 -11.70
N TYR A 187 -6.03 1.97 -10.62
CA TYR A 187 -5.92 2.62 -9.31
C TYR A 187 -5.06 3.90 -9.37
N GLY A 188 -3.90 3.85 -10.04
CA GLY A 188 -3.04 5.03 -10.22
C GLY A 188 -3.72 6.14 -11.00
N PHE A 189 -4.41 5.80 -12.09
CA PHE A 189 -5.15 6.75 -12.92
C PHE A 189 -6.28 7.43 -12.13
N PHE A 190 -7.08 6.68 -11.38
CA PHE A 190 -8.13 7.23 -10.53
C PHE A 190 -7.58 8.06 -9.36
N SER A 191 -6.46 7.64 -8.75
CA SER A 191 -5.78 8.40 -7.69
C SER A 191 -5.31 9.78 -8.18
N LEU A 192 -4.74 9.89 -9.38
CA LEU A 192 -4.38 11.19 -9.98
C LEU A 192 -5.61 12.01 -10.35
N SER A 193 -6.65 11.33 -10.86
CA SER A 193 -7.89 11.97 -11.31
C SER A 193 -8.77 12.42 -10.16
N TYR A 194 -8.54 11.94 -8.93
CA TYR A 194 -9.31 12.26 -7.73
C TYR A 194 -9.48 13.77 -7.51
N ARG A 195 -8.41 14.55 -7.76
CA ARG A 195 -8.42 16.01 -7.64
C ARG A 195 -9.38 16.72 -8.61
N TYR A 196 -9.69 16.08 -9.75
CA TYR A 196 -10.66 16.59 -10.71
C TYR A 196 -12.05 16.05 -10.39
N ILE A 197 -12.15 14.79 -9.97
CA ILE A 197 -13.41 14.12 -9.63
C ILE A 197 -14.14 14.88 -8.51
N ILE A 198 -13.46 15.30 -7.45
CA ILE A 198 -14.09 16.04 -6.33
C ILE A 198 -14.65 17.41 -6.75
N LYS A 199 -14.13 18.01 -7.84
CA LYS A 199 -14.68 19.29 -8.34
C LYS A 199 -16.08 19.15 -8.90
N PHE A 200 -16.45 17.95 -9.37
CA PHE A 200 -17.74 17.66 -10.00
C PHE A 200 -18.63 16.75 -9.16
N LEU A 201 -18.06 15.92 -8.27
CA LEU A 201 -18.78 14.91 -7.50
C LEU A 201 -18.60 15.14 -6.00
N SER A 202 -19.71 15.07 -5.26
CA SER A 202 -19.69 15.04 -3.80
C SER A 202 -19.06 13.73 -3.30
N ILE A 203 -18.40 13.79 -2.15
CA ILE A 203 -17.80 12.62 -1.48
C ILE A 203 -18.80 11.46 -1.37
N LYS A 204 -20.07 11.76 -1.02
CA LYS A 204 -21.12 10.74 -0.92
C LYS A 204 -21.38 10.04 -2.25
N THR A 205 -21.42 10.80 -3.36
CA THR A 205 -21.66 10.26 -4.69
C THR A 205 -20.50 9.38 -5.14
N ILE A 206 -19.26 9.73 -4.79
CA ILE A 206 -18.08 8.91 -5.07
C ILE A 206 -18.22 7.54 -4.38
N TYR A 207 -18.55 7.51 -3.09
CA TYR A 207 -18.74 6.24 -2.37
C TYR A 207 -19.83 5.36 -2.98
N VAL A 208 -20.98 5.95 -3.35
CA VAL A 208 -22.09 5.20 -3.98
C VAL A 208 -21.67 4.65 -5.35
N LEU A 209 -21.00 5.45 -6.18
CA LEU A 209 -20.47 5.02 -7.48
C LEU A 209 -19.46 3.89 -7.34
N THR A 210 -18.52 3.99 -6.39
CA THR A 210 -17.53 2.93 -6.15
C THR A 210 -18.22 1.63 -5.74
N LEU A 211 -19.18 1.69 -4.83
CA LEU A 211 -19.95 0.51 -4.42
C LEU A 211 -20.72 -0.11 -5.58
N PHE A 212 -21.33 0.71 -6.43
CA PHE A 212 -22.05 0.25 -7.60
C PHE A 212 -21.11 -0.45 -8.60
N ILE A 213 -19.96 0.17 -8.91
CA ILE A 213 -18.95 -0.42 -9.81
C ILE A 213 -18.42 -1.75 -9.27
N VAL A 214 -18.09 -1.80 -7.97
CA VAL A 214 -17.63 -3.03 -7.32
C VAL A 214 -18.69 -4.12 -7.38
N SER A 215 -19.97 -3.78 -7.17
CA SER A 215 -21.09 -4.74 -7.25
C SER A 215 -21.32 -5.26 -8.67
N CYS A 216 -21.09 -4.45 -9.70
CA CYS A 216 -21.19 -4.87 -11.10
C CYS A 216 -19.96 -5.64 -11.60
N SER A 217 -18.84 -5.62 -10.87
CA SER A 217 -17.58 -6.27 -11.30
C SER A 217 -17.51 -7.75 -10.92
N PHE A 218 -18.46 -8.24 -10.11
CA PHE A 218 -18.63 -9.64 -9.71
C PHE A 218 -19.88 -10.20 -10.38
#